data_AF-A0A352J1K8-F1
#
_entry.id   AF-A0A352J1K8-F1
#
_cell.length_a   1.000
_cell.length_b   1.000
_cell.length_c   1.000
_cell.angle_alpha   90.00
_cell.angle_beta   90.00
_cell.angle_gamma   90.00
#
_symmetry.space_group_name_H-M   'P 1'
#
loop_
_entity.id
_entity.type
_entity.pdbx_description
1 polymer ?
#
loop_
_entity_poly.entity_id
_entity_poly.type
_entity_poly.pdbx_seq_one_letter_code
_entity_poly.pdbx_strand_id
1 'polypeptide(L)'
;AVMGLASFFIPGLGQMLSGETGRGLAFLGGSIALSGITVAGALMSYDEVTTYNQFGSFTEYETNPAGVAIMLTGLAATIALDVWAIVDAVRVAKVNNMYIQDLRGNLSSVKVELNPFIDTHNYLGQANTSAGLSL
;
A
#
# COMPACT_ATOMS: atom_id res chain seq x y z
N ALA A 1 -0.82 -3.28 10.93
CA ALA A 1 -1.34 -4.66 10.80
C ALA A 1 -2.75 -4.68 10.20
N VAL A 2 -3.74 -4.04 10.84
CA VAL A 2 -5.15 -4.06 10.40
C VAL A 2 -5.36 -3.59 8.95
N MET A 3 -4.67 -2.53 8.52
CA MET A 3 -4.79 -2.02 7.14
C MET A 3 -4.20 -2.97 6.08
N GLY A 4 -3.12 -3.67 6.40
CA GLY A 4 -2.57 -4.70 5.51
C GLY A 4 -3.50 -5.92 5.39
N LEU A 5 -4.14 -6.33 6.50
CA LEU A 5 -5.14 -7.39 6.51
C LEU A 5 -6.39 -7.00 5.71
N ALA A 6 -6.84 -5.74 5.78
CA ALA A 6 -7.96 -5.27 4.97
C ALA A 6 -7.64 -5.36 3.46
N SER A 7 -6.43 -4.97 3.04
CA SER A 7 -5.98 -5.12 1.65
C SER A 7 -5.72 -6.56 1.21
N PHE A 8 -5.54 -7.50 2.14
CA PHE A 8 -5.44 -8.93 1.82
C PHE A 8 -6.79 -9.51 1.40
N PHE A 9 -7.90 -9.07 2.01
CA PHE A 9 -9.24 -9.56 1.64
C PHE A 9 -9.75 -8.92 0.36
N ILE A 10 -9.54 -7.61 0.21
CA ILE A 10 -9.94 -6.87 -0.99
C ILE A 10 -8.82 -5.91 -1.36
N PRO A 11 -8.20 -6.06 -2.54
CA PRO A 11 -7.15 -5.17 -3.01
C PRO A 11 -7.65 -3.72 -3.00
N GLY A 12 -6.91 -2.83 -2.34
CA GLY A 12 -7.29 -1.41 -2.24
C GLY A 12 -7.95 -0.98 -0.93
N LEU A 13 -8.58 -1.88 -0.17
CA LEU A 13 -9.37 -1.49 1.01
C LEU A 13 -8.53 -0.89 2.13
N GLY A 14 -7.32 -1.38 2.37
CA GLY A 14 -6.44 -0.85 3.39
C GLY A 14 -6.05 0.61 3.12
N GLN A 15 -5.84 0.97 1.85
CA GLN A 15 -5.61 2.37 1.47
C GLN A 15 -6.87 3.22 1.64
N MET A 16 -8.04 2.72 1.24
CA MET A 16 -9.32 3.43 1.42
C MET A 16 -9.61 3.73 2.89
N LEU A 17 -9.42 2.75 3.79
CA LEU A 17 -9.60 2.92 5.23
C LEU A 17 -8.60 3.88 5.87
N SER A 18 -7.41 4.01 5.27
CA SER A 18 -6.41 4.99 5.70
C SER A 18 -6.66 6.40 5.16
N GLY A 19 -7.68 6.62 4.35
CA GLY A 19 -8.02 7.93 3.77
C GLY A 19 -7.41 8.19 2.39
N GLU A 20 -6.73 7.21 1.78
CA GLU A 20 -6.17 7.29 0.42
C GLU A 20 -7.08 6.58 -0.60
N THR A 21 -8.33 7.04 -0.71
CA THR A 21 -9.36 6.40 -1.56
C THR A 21 -8.94 6.29 -3.04
N GLY A 22 -8.27 7.30 -3.59
CA GLY A 22 -7.84 7.27 -4.99
C GLY A 22 -6.85 6.15 -5.30
N ARG A 23 -5.88 5.91 -4.42
CA ARG A 23 -4.92 4.81 -4.58
C ARG A 23 -5.58 3.46 -4.33
N GLY A 24 -6.47 3.39 -3.33
CA GLY A 24 -7.26 2.18 -3.08
C GLY A 24 -8.12 1.77 -4.28
N LEU A 25 -8.80 2.74 -4.92
CA LEU A 25 -9.57 2.48 -6.14
C LEU A 25 -8.70 2.06 -7.32
N ALA A 26 -7.47 2.57 -7.44
CA ALA A 26 -6.54 2.15 -8.47
C ALA A 26 -6.13 0.67 -8.31
N PHE A 27 -5.85 0.22 -7.08
CA PHE A 27 -5.58 -1.20 -6.81
C PHE A 27 -6.81 -2.08 -7.04
N LEU A 28 -7.99 -1.63 -6.60
CA LEU A 28 -9.24 -2.36 -6.81
C LEU A 28 -9.55 -2.50 -8.31
N GLY A 29 -9.49 -1.40 -9.06
CA GLY A 29 -9.68 -1.40 -10.51
C GLY A 29 -8.63 -2.22 -11.25
N GLY A 30 -7.37 -2.18 -10.80
CA GLY A 30 -6.30 -3.05 -11.28
C GLY A 30 -6.62 -4.53 -11.10
N SER A 31 -7.08 -4.94 -9.92
CA SER A 31 -7.45 -6.35 -9.66
C SER A 31 -8.61 -6.82 -10.54
N ILE A 32 -9.61 -5.96 -10.79
CA ILE A 32 -10.74 -6.26 -11.68
C ILE A 32 -10.26 -6.40 -13.13
N ALA A 33 -9.39 -5.50 -13.59
CA ALA A 33 -8.83 -5.55 -14.94
C ALA A 33 -8.00 -6.83 -15.15
N LEU A 34 -7.14 -7.20 -14.21
CA LEU A 34 -6.32 -8.41 -14.27
C LEU A 34 -7.16 -9.70 -14.20
N SER A 35 -8.24 -9.69 -13.41
CA SER A 35 -9.24 -10.76 -13.41
C SER A 35 -9.89 -10.89 -14.79
N GLY A 36 -10.24 -9.76 -15.42
CA GLY A 36 -10.76 -9.74 -16.78
C GLY A 36 -9.81 -10.32 -17.82
N ILE A 37 -8.51 -10.00 -17.73
CA ILE A 37 -7.47 -10.56 -18.60
C ILE A 37 -7.36 -12.08 -18.41
N THR A 38 -7.41 -12.55 -17.16
CA THR A 38 -7.36 -13.99 -16.86
C THR A 38 -8.53 -14.73 -17.48
N VAL A 39 -9.75 -14.19 -17.33
CA VAL A 39 -10.96 -14.77 -17.93
C VAL A 39 -10.90 -14.73 -19.46
N ALA A 40 -10.47 -13.62 -20.05
CA ALA A 40 -10.32 -13.51 -21.49
C ALA A 40 -9.32 -14.54 -22.04
N GLY A 41 -8.17 -14.72 -21.39
CA GLY A 41 -7.19 -15.74 -21.75
C GLY A 41 -7.77 -17.16 -21.67
N ALA A 42 -8.55 -17.45 -20.62
CA ALA A 42 -9.22 -18.75 -20.48
C ALA A 42 -10.22 -19.02 -21.60
N LEU A 43 -11.01 -18.03 -22.00
CA LEU A 43 -11.95 -18.14 -23.12
C LEU A 43 -11.22 -18.32 -24.46
N MET A 44 -10.06 -17.70 -24.62
CA MET A 44 -9.22 -17.83 -25.81
C MET A 44 -8.37 -19.11 -25.82
N SER A 45 -8.39 -19.92 -24.75
CA SER A 45 -7.53 -21.11 -24.62
C SER A 45 -8.02 -22.30 -25.44
N TYR A 46 -9.22 -22.23 -26.00
CA TYR A 46 -9.80 -23.26 -26.84
C TYR A 46 -10.05 -22.69 -28.23
N ASP A 47 -9.60 -23.39 -29.26
CA ASP A 47 -9.89 -23.05 -30.65
C ASP A 47 -10.62 -24.21 -31.32
N GLU A 48 -11.60 -23.88 -32.16
CA GLU A 48 -12.37 -24.87 -32.91
C GLU A 48 -11.69 -25.10 -34.26
N VAL A 49 -11.01 -26.23 -34.39
CA VAL A 49 -10.32 -26.59 -35.64
C VAL A 49 -11.22 -27.55 -36.41
N THR A 50 -11.73 -27.09 -37.55
CA THR A 50 -12.49 -27.96 -38.48
C THR A 50 -11.57 -28.52 -39.54
N THR A 51 -11.44 -29.85 -39.55
CA THR A 51 -10.60 -30.56 -40.52
C THR A 51 -11.47 -31.22 -41.58
N TYR A 52 -11.08 -31.07 -42.86
CA TYR A 52 -11.79 -31.62 -44.01
C TYR A 52 -11.05 -32.83 -44.57
N ASN A 53 -11.72 -33.98 -44.57
CA ASN A 53 -11.19 -35.23 -45.11
C ASN A 53 -12.08 -35.75 -46.25
N GLN A 54 -11.60 -36.76 -46.97
CA GLN A 54 -12.32 -37.39 -48.08
C GLN A 54 -13.65 -38.06 -47.64
N PHE A 55 -13.87 -38.25 -46.33
CA PHE A 55 -15.08 -38.85 -45.72
C PHE A 55 -16.03 -37.84 -45.04
N GLY A 56 -15.70 -36.54 -45.05
CA GLY A 56 -16.50 -35.50 -44.39
C GLY A 56 -15.66 -34.52 -43.55
N SER A 57 -16.34 -33.62 -42.84
CA SER A 57 -15.74 -32.67 -41.90
C SER A 57 -15.99 -33.08 -40.44
N PHE A 58 -15.00 -32.91 -39.59
CA PHE A 58 -15.15 -33.03 -38.14
C PHE A 58 -14.45 -31.84 -37.46
N THR A 59 -14.99 -31.43 -36.31
CA THR A 59 -14.52 -30.30 -35.52
C THR A 59 -13.92 -30.83 -34.24
N GLU A 60 -12.68 -30.43 -33.95
CA GLU A 60 -11.97 -30.78 -32.73
C GLU A 60 -11.61 -29.50 -31.96
N TYR A 61 -11.57 -29.63 -30.63
CA TYR A 61 -11.11 -28.55 -29.75
C TYR A 61 -9.61 -28.69 -29.53
N GLU A 62 -8.84 -27.79 -30.11
CA GLU A 62 -7.40 -27.71 -29.84
C GLU A 62 -7.12 -26.65 -28.77
N THR A 63 -6.05 -26.87 -28.02
CA THR A 63 -5.61 -25.92 -27.00
C THR A 63 -4.83 -24.80 -27.68
N ASN A 64 -5.29 -23.56 -27.54
CA ASN A 64 -4.61 -22.40 -28.07
C ASN A 64 -3.54 -21.91 -27.05
N PRO A 65 -2.24 -22.05 -27.35
CA PRO A 65 -1.17 -21.70 -26.43
C PRO A 65 -1.13 -20.20 -26.11
N ALA A 66 -1.62 -19.33 -27.01
CA ALA A 66 -1.68 -17.89 -26.76
C ALA A 66 -2.73 -17.55 -25.68
N GLY A 67 -3.91 -18.19 -25.73
CA GLY A 67 -4.93 -18.02 -24.70
C GLY A 67 -4.43 -18.48 -23.33
N VAL A 68 -3.78 -19.63 -23.27
CA VAL A 68 -3.19 -20.16 -22.03
C VAL A 68 -2.11 -19.23 -21.49
N ALA A 69 -1.24 -18.68 -22.34
CA ALA A 69 -0.21 -17.74 -21.93
C ALA A 69 -0.82 -16.45 -21.34
N ILE A 70 -1.87 -15.90 -21.95
CA ILE A 70 -2.58 -14.72 -21.44
C ILE A 70 -3.22 -15.01 -20.08
N MET A 71 -3.88 -16.17 -19.95
CA MET A 71 -4.50 -16.60 -18.70
C MET A 71 -3.48 -16.68 -17.56
N LEU A 72 -2.35 -17.37 -17.78
CA LEU A 72 -1.30 -17.53 -16.78
C LEU A 72 -0.64 -16.19 -16.41
N THR A 73 -0.43 -15.32 -17.40
CA THR A 73 0.15 -14.00 -17.17
C THR A 73 -0.80 -13.12 -16.36
N GLY A 74 -2.11 -13.16 -16.63
CA GLY A 74 -3.12 -12.46 -15.84
C GLY A 74 -3.16 -12.94 -14.39
N LEU A 75 -3.07 -14.25 -14.16
CA LEU A 75 -3.01 -14.84 -12.82
C LEU A 75 -1.76 -14.40 -12.04
N ALA A 76 -0.59 -14.49 -12.67
CA ALA A 76 0.66 -14.07 -12.05
C ALA A 76 0.67 -12.56 -11.72
N ALA A 77 0.14 -11.73 -12.63
CA ALA A 77 0.01 -10.31 -12.42
C ALA A 77 -0.96 -9.98 -11.27
N THR A 78 -2.05 -10.73 -11.13
CA THR A 78 -3.03 -10.53 -10.04
C THR A 78 -2.37 -10.76 -8.68
N ILE A 79 -1.65 -11.87 -8.54
CA ILE A 79 -0.91 -12.18 -7.29
C ILE A 79 0.12 -11.08 -6.98
N ALA A 80 0.85 -10.61 -7.99
CA ALA A 80 1.83 -9.55 -7.82
C ALA A 80 1.17 -8.22 -7.36
N LEU A 81 0.01 -7.88 -7.94
CA LEU A 81 -0.74 -6.69 -7.57
C LEU A 81 -1.29 -6.78 -6.15
N ASP A 82 -1.80 -7.95 -5.73
CA ASP A 82 -2.32 -8.15 -4.37
C ASP A 82 -1.22 -7.99 -3.31
N VAL A 83 -0.06 -8.60 -3.54
CA VAL A 83 1.10 -8.44 -2.66
C VAL A 83 1.52 -6.98 -2.59
N TRP A 84 1.55 -6.28 -3.72
CA TRP A 84 1.86 -4.87 -3.75
C TRP A 84 0.83 -4.04 -2.97
N ALA A 85 -0.47 -4.27 -3.17
CA ALA A 85 -1.53 -3.57 -2.47
C ALA A 85 -1.43 -3.73 -0.94
N ILE A 86 -1.04 -4.92 -0.46
CA ILE A 86 -0.82 -5.18 0.98
C ILE A 86 0.37 -4.36 1.50
N VAL A 87 1.52 -4.43 0.82
CA VAL A 87 2.73 -3.70 1.24
C VAL A 87 2.48 -2.19 1.24
N ASP A 88 1.79 -1.69 0.23
CA ASP A 88 1.46 -0.28 0.12
C ASP A 88 0.48 0.16 1.23
N ALA A 89 -0.58 -0.59 1.51
CA ALA A 89 -1.50 -0.29 2.59
C ALA A 89 -0.82 -0.25 3.98
N VAL A 90 0.17 -1.11 4.22
CA VAL A 90 0.97 -1.06 5.46
C VAL A 90 1.81 0.21 5.54
N ARG A 91 2.43 0.63 4.43
CA ARG A 91 3.24 1.85 4.36
C ARG A 91 2.38 3.08 4.59
N VAL A 92 1.23 3.18 3.91
CA VAL A 92 0.30 4.30 4.07
C VAL A 92 -0.21 4.39 5.50
N ALA A 93 -0.63 3.27 6.09
CA ALA A 93 -1.07 3.26 7.48
C ALA A 93 0.02 3.74 8.45
N LYS A 94 1.29 3.39 8.20
CA LYS A 94 2.43 3.86 9.02
C LYS A 94 2.63 5.37 8.87
N VAL A 95 2.60 5.89 7.66
CA VAL A 95 2.73 7.33 7.40
C VAL A 95 1.60 8.10 8.06
N ASN A 96 0.36 7.66 7.91
CA ASN A 96 -0.79 8.32 8.55
C ASN A 96 -0.72 8.25 10.08
N ASN A 97 -0.22 7.15 10.64
CA ASN A 97 0.00 7.07 12.08
C ASN A 97 1.07 8.07 12.55
N MET A 98 2.17 8.25 11.80
CA MET A 98 3.20 9.26 12.11
C MET A 98 2.67 10.69 11.93
N TYR A 99 1.86 10.94 10.90
CA TYR A 99 1.23 12.25 10.67
C TYR A 99 0.30 12.64 11.83
N ILE A 100 -0.55 11.71 12.28
CA ILE A 100 -1.43 11.94 13.44
C ILE A 100 -0.60 12.10 14.71
N GLN A 101 0.48 11.33 14.88
CA GLN A 101 1.39 11.46 16.02
C GLN A 101 2.10 12.81 16.03
N ASP A 102 2.48 13.37 14.89
CA ASP A 102 3.10 14.69 14.77
C ASP A 102 2.10 15.82 15.08
N LEU A 103 0.89 15.73 14.52
CA LEU A 103 -0.23 16.62 14.84
C LEU A 103 -0.58 16.64 16.33
N ARG A 104 -0.63 15.46 16.96
CA ARG A 104 -0.93 15.32 18.40
C ARG A 104 0.29 15.55 19.29
N GLY A 105 1.50 15.31 18.78
CA GLY A 105 2.77 15.57 19.46
C GLY A 105 2.96 17.04 19.75
N ASN A 106 2.48 17.93 18.87
CA ASN A 106 2.40 19.37 19.16
C ASN A 106 1.47 19.73 20.33
N LEU A 107 0.44 18.92 20.61
CA LEU A 107 -0.47 19.12 21.74
C LEU A 107 0.07 18.54 23.07
N SER A 108 1.02 17.59 23.00
CA SER A 108 1.65 16.95 24.15
C SER A 108 3.15 17.22 24.23
N SER A 109 3.64 18.28 23.59
CA SER A 109 5.00 18.77 23.85
C SER A 109 4.99 19.50 25.18
N VAL A 110 5.65 18.94 26.18
CA VAL A 110 5.99 19.70 27.39
C VAL A 110 7.07 20.68 26.95
N LYS A 111 6.65 21.90 26.62
CA LYS A 111 7.56 22.97 26.23
C LYS A 111 8.29 23.43 27.49
N VAL A 112 9.39 22.76 27.81
CA VAL A 112 10.32 23.16 28.87
C VAL A 112 11.12 24.35 28.33
N GLU A 113 10.62 25.55 28.56
CA GLU A 113 11.33 26.79 28.24
C GLU A 113 12.35 27.06 29.35
N LEU A 114 13.60 26.66 29.14
CA LEU A 114 14.69 26.95 30.05
C LEU A 114 15.22 28.35 29.77
N ASN A 115 14.96 29.27 30.69
CA ASN A 115 15.53 30.62 30.61
C ASN A 115 16.87 30.65 31.34
N PRO A 116 17.98 31.04 30.67
CA PRO A 116 19.26 31.21 31.34
C PRO A 116 19.18 32.44 32.25
N PHE A 117 19.54 32.27 33.52
CA PHE A 117 19.66 33.38 34.46
C PHE A 117 21.06 33.43 35.05
N ILE A 118 21.54 34.64 35.32
CA ILE A 118 22.80 34.91 36.00
C ILE A 118 22.43 35.64 37.29
N ASP A 119 22.81 35.05 38.42
CA ASP A 119 22.60 35.63 39.74
C ASP A 119 23.93 36.13 40.30
N THR A 120 23.95 37.40 40.70
CA THR A 120 25.13 38.08 41.27
C THR A 120 24.83 38.46 42.70
N HIS A 121 25.35 37.69 43.65
CA HIS A 121 25.25 38.03 45.08
C HIS A 121 26.56 38.61 45.58
N ASN A 122 26.49 39.80 46.18
CA ASN A 122 27.63 40.47 46.80
C ASN A 122 27.63 40.20 48.32
N TYR A 123 28.52 39.31 48.77
CA TYR A 123 28.79 39.12 50.18
C TYR A 123 30.16 39.72 50.51
N LEU A 124 30.19 40.73 51.40
CA LEU A 124 31.44 41.26 51.99
C LEU A 124 32.52 41.64 50.96
N GLY A 125 32.14 42.25 49.83
CA GLY A 125 33.07 42.74 48.82
C GLY A 125 33.62 41.69 47.85
N GLN A 126 33.17 40.43 47.94
CA GLN A 126 33.50 39.37 46.98
C GLN A 126 32.26 39.07 46.13
N ALA A 127 32.31 39.39 44.83
CA ALA A 127 31.25 39.10 43.88
C ALA A 127 31.33 37.63 43.46
N ASN A 128 30.33 36.82 43.83
CA ASN A 128 30.19 35.45 43.35
C ASN A 128 29.08 35.42 42.29
N THR A 129 29.44 35.07 41.06
CA THR A 129 28.51 34.88 39.93
C THR A 129 28.09 33.41 39.86
N SER A 130 26.79 33.15 39.93
CA SER A 130 26.22 31.82 39.69
C SER A 130 25.37 31.85 38.43
N ALA A 131 25.58 30.91 37.53
CA ALA A 131 24.79 30.76 36.30
C ALA A 131 23.97 29.48 36.38
N GLY A 132 22.69 29.57 36.06
CA GLY A 132 21.76 28.44 36.11
C GLY A 132 20.72 28.51 34.99
N LEU A 133 19.99 27.41 34.86
CA LEU A 133 18.80 27.34 34.01
C LEU A 133 17.60 27.21 34.95
N SER A 134 16.61 28.09 34.80
CA SER A 134 15.33 27.93 35.51
C SER A 134 14.28 27.34 34.58
N LEU A 135 13.39 26.54 35.16
CA LEU A 135 12.14 26.08 34.58
C LEU A 135 11.01 27.06 34.91
#